data_AF-A0A3E0KHG6-F1
#
_entry.id   AF-A0A3E0KHG6-F1
#
_cell.length_a   1.000
_cell.length_b   1.000
_cell.length_c   1.000
_cell.angle_alpha   90.00
_cell.angle_beta   90.00
_cell.angle_gamma   90.00
#
_symmetry.space_group_name_H-M   'P 1'
#
loop_
_entity.id
_entity.type
_entity.pdbx_description
1 polymer ?
#
loop_
_entity_poly.entity_id
_entity_poly.type
_entity_poly.pdbx_seq_one_letter_code
_entity_poly.pdbx_strand_id
1 'polypeptide(L)'
;MRLHDIGLPLWTSLALVFALTTGGPFPWFLFYCLAGALVLSGLWAYHASRNVDCSATVDRAAATAGEVVELRLELENRSLLPVPRVLVANGAARPEDGEGTGTGDGAAAGQRVTYLGLGPLATFIDRRRIRLDRRGRYRLGPIVVEAQDPLGIFRIRRVVHAEPELTVYPRPAPVRELPIVPRQPFGRQPTRIRAWQDPSSLNDVRPFRPGDNPKHIHWKLSARFGDLYVKEFDLRATTDIVVFIDLDRRVQAGQGAASTVEAAISLAAGVAAHALRQDRLSQALWGTKPVRGVSASSARDDPVHQAG
;
A
#
# COMPACT_ATOMS: atom_id res chain seq x y z
N MET A 1 -24.81 -5.40 -26.45
CA MET A 1 -25.41 -6.52 -27.20
C MET A 1 -24.96 -6.36 -28.65
N ARG A 2 -23.96 -7.12 -29.11
CA ARG A 2 -23.43 -6.97 -30.48
C ARG A 2 -24.17 -7.96 -31.37
N LEU A 3 -24.55 -7.54 -32.59
CA LEU A 3 -25.43 -8.28 -33.52
C LEU A 3 -25.04 -9.74 -33.85
N HIS A 4 -23.83 -10.18 -33.50
CA HIS A 4 -23.34 -11.55 -33.73
C HIS A 4 -23.86 -12.57 -32.71
N ASP A 5 -24.32 -12.13 -31.52
CA ASP A 5 -24.71 -13.02 -30.42
C ASP A 5 -26.05 -13.78 -30.71
N ILE A 6 -26.82 -13.34 -31.71
CA ILE A 6 -28.16 -13.86 -32.04
C ILE A 6 -28.14 -14.83 -33.24
N GLY A 7 -27.03 -14.88 -33.98
CA GLY A 7 -26.96 -15.59 -35.25
C GLY A 7 -27.27 -17.08 -35.14
N LEU A 8 -26.51 -17.83 -34.34
CA LEU A 8 -26.70 -19.28 -34.24
C LEU A 8 -28.07 -19.70 -33.68
N PRO A 9 -28.58 -19.14 -32.55
CA PRO A 9 -29.90 -19.53 -32.06
C PRO A 9 -31.01 -19.20 -33.07
N LEU A 10 -30.91 -18.08 -33.78
CA LEU A 10 -31.84 -17.75 -34.87
C LEU A 10 -31.78 -18.81 -35.99
N TRP A 11 -30.58 -19.17 -36.47
CA TRP A 11 -30.41 -20.23 -37.48
C TRP A 11 -30.92 -21.59 -37.00
N THR A 12 -30.77 -21.92 -35.71
CA THR A 12 -31.30 -23.18 -35.16
C THR A 12 -32.83 -23.18 -35.13
N SER A 13 -33.46 -22.04 -34.83
CA SER A 13 -34.91 -21.90 -34.88
C SER A 13 -35.45 -21.95 -36.31
N LEU A 14 -34.75 -21.35 -37.26
CA LEU A 14 -35.11 -21.41 -38.68
C LEU A 14 -34.96 -22.83 -39.24
N ALA A 15 -33.89 -23.54 -38.85
CA ALA A 15 -33.69 -24.94 -39.21
C ALA A 15 -34.78 -25.85 -38.63
N LEU A 16 -35.26 -25.57 -37.41
CA LEU A 16 -36.40 -26.28 -36.82
C LEU A 16 -37.69 -26.06 -37.63
N VAL A 17 -38.00 -24.81 -37.97
CA VAL A 17 -39.18 -24.49 -38.81
C VAL A 17 -39.07 -25.18 -40.16
N PHE A 18 -37.91 -25.12 -40.81
CA PHE A 18 -37.65 -25.80 -42.08
C PHE A 18 -37.82 -27.32 -42.00
N ALA A 19 -37.40 -27.93 -40.89
CA ALA A 19 -37.59 -29.36 -40.64
C ALA A 19 -39.06 -29.74 -40.43
N LEU A 20 -39.83 -28.89 -39.74
CA LEU A 20 -41.26 -29.10 -39.52
C LEU A 20 -42.09 -28.90 -40.80
N THR A 21 -41.71 -27.97 -41.68
CA THR A 21 -42.47 -27.68 -42.91
C THR A 21 -42.17 -28.65 -44.05
N THR A 22 -40.89 -28.97 -44.26
CA THR A 22 -40.45 -29.76 -45.43
C THR A 22 -40.47 -31.26 -45.13
N GLY A 23 -40.21 -31.65 -43.88
CA GLY A 23 -39.98 -33.04 -43.50
C GLY A 23 -38.73 -33.65 -44.14
N GLY A 24 -38.50 -34.94 -43.88
CA GLY A 24 -37.38 -35.69 -44.45
C GLY A 24 -36.09 -35.68 -43.60
N PRO A 25 -35.12 -36.55 -43.92
CA PRO A 25 -33.96 -36.78 -43.06
C PRO A 25 -32.96 -35.61 -43.05
N PHE A 26 -32.83 -34.89 -44.17
CA PHE A 26 -31.85 -33.80 -44.30
C PHE A 26 -32.15 -32.58 -43.41
N PRO A 27 -33.37 -32.01 -43.40
CA PRO A 27 -33.68 -30.88 -42.51
C PRO A 27 -33.52 -31.23 -41.02
N TRP A 28 -33.92 -32.44 -40.61
CA TRP A 28 -33.72 -32.91 -39.24
C TRP A 28 -32.23 -33.08 -38.88
N PHE A 29 -31.42 -33.62 -39.80
CA PHE A 29 -29.97 -33.69 -39.61
C PHE A 29 -29.35 -32.30 -39.38
N LEU A 30 -29.71 -31.31 -40.21
CA LEU A 30 -29.24 -29.94 -40.05
C LEU A 30 -29.63 -29.35 -38.69
N PHE A 31 -30.89 -29.54 -38.28
CA PHE A 31 -31.36 -29.10 -36.97
C PHE A 31 -30.57 -29.76 -35.82
N TYR A 32 -30.37 -31.08 -35.85
CA TYR A 32 -29.61 -31.78 -34.81
C TYR A 32 -28.14 -31.34 -34.74
N CYS A 33 -27.48 -31.10 -35.89
CA CYS A 33 -26.12 -30.57 -35.90
C CYS A 33 -26.04 -29.19 -35.24
N LEU A 34 -26.96 -28.29 -35.58
CA LEU A 34 -26.98 -26.94 -35.03
C LEU A 34 -27.36 -26.91 -33.54
N ALA A 35 -28.37 -27.70 -33.15
CA ALA A 35 -28.78 -27.85 -31.75
C ALA A 35 -27.66 -28.51 -30.92
N GLY A 36 -27.00 -29.53 -31.44
CA GLY A 36 -25.84 -30.16 -30.82
C GLY A 36 -24.68 -29.19 -30.63
N ALA A 37 -24.39 -28.35 -31.63
CA ALA A 37 -23.37 -27.31 -31.53
C ALA A 37 -23.70 -26.28 -30.44
N LEU A 38 -24.97 -25.86 -30.31
CA LEU A 38 -25.42 -24.98 -29.22
C LEU A 38 -25.21 -25.62 -27.84
N VAL A 39 -25.66 -26.86 -27.66
CA VAL A 39 -25.54 -27.57 -26.39
C VAL A 39 -24.06 -27.76 -26.02
N LEU A 40 -23.24 -28.18 -26.98
CA LEU A 40 -21.80 -28.35 -26.78
C LEU A 40 -21.11 -27.03 -26.42
N SER A 41 -21.45 -25.94 -27.12
CA SER A 41 -20.92 -24.60 -26.85
C SER A 41 -21.29 -24.11 -25.44
N GLY A 42 -22.53 -24.33 -25.00
CA GLY A 42 -22.98 -24.00 -23.65
C GLY A 42 -22.27 -24.82 -22.57
N LEU A 43 -22.14 -26.13 -22.78
CA LEU A 43 -21.40 -27.03 -21.88
C LEU A 43 -19.91 -26.63 -21.81
N TRP A 44 -19.31 -26.25 -22.94
CA TRP A 44 -17.93 -25.78 -22.99
C TRP A 44 -17.75 -24.48 -22.19
N ALA A 45 -18.58 -23.47 -22.43
CA ALA A 45 -18.51 -22.20 -21.69
C ALA A 45 -18.68 -22.44 -20.19
N TYR A 46 -19.62 -23.31 -19.80
CA TYR A 46 -19.84 -23.68 -18.40
C TYR A 46 -18.61 -24.34 -17.79
N HIS A 47 -18.04 -25.34 -18.46
CA HIS A 47 -16.85 -26.03 -18.00
C HIS A 47 -15.63 -25.10 -17.91
N ALA A 48 -15.43 -24.25 -18.93
CA ALA A 48 -14.37 -23.26 -18.93
C ALA A 48 -14.52 -22.26 -17.76
N SER A 49 -15.72 -21.75 -17.52
CA SER A 49 -15.97 -20.77 -16.46
C SER A 49 -15.75 -21.31 -15.04
N ARG A 50 -16.00 -22.61 -14.83
CA ARG A 50 -15.80 -23.29 -13.54
C ARG A 50 -14.35 -23.65 -13.25
N ASN A 51 -13.57 -23.94 -14.29
CA ASN A 51 -12.21 -24.44 -14.13
C ASN A 51 -11.13 -23.39 -14.36
N VAL A 52 -11.49 -22.17 -14.80
CA VAL A 52 -10.56 -21.05 -14.84
C VAL A 52 -10.58 -20.34 -13.50
N ASP A 53 -9.47 -20.44 -12.78
CA ASP A 53 -9.22 -19.68 -11.57
C ASP A 53 -8.31 -18.49 -11.86
N CYS A 54 -8.52 -17.43 -11.08
CA CYS A 54 -7.69 -16.24 -11.13
C CYS A 54 -7.33 -15.86 -9.69
N SER A 55 -6.05 -15.62 -9.46
CA SER A 55 -5.57 -15.03 -8.21
C SER A 55 -4.85 -13.73 -8.51
N ALA A 56 -4.80 -12.85 -7.51
CA ALA A 56 -4.17 -11.55 -7.65
C ALA A 56 -3.28 -11.27 -6.45
N THR A 57 -2.06 -10.87 -6.77
CA THR A 57 -1.03 -10.55 -5.80
C THR A 57 -0.39 -9.23 -6.18
N VAL A 58 -0.01 -8.46 -5.18
CA VAL A 58 0.73 -7.21 -5.37
C VAL A 58 2.17 -7.45 -4.96
N ASP A 59 3.12 -6.85 -5.68
CA ASP A 59 4.55 -6.98 -5.37
C ASP A 59 4.90 -6.48 -3.96
N ARG A 60 4.13 -5.53 -3.43
CA ARG A 60 4.31 -4.94 -2.10
C ARG A 60 2.97 -4.59 -1.44
N ALA A 61 2.91 -4.72 -0.11
CA ALA A 61 1.73 -4.32 0.67
C ALA A 61 1.62 -2.79 0.87
N ALA A 62 2.73 -2.07 0.69
CA ALA A 62 2.79 -0.62 0.87
C ALA A 62 3.61 0.07 -0.24
N ALA A 63 3.14 1.25 -0.66
CA ALA A 63 3.80 2.07 -1.66
C ALA A 63 3.71 3.55 -1.30
N THR A 64 4.47 4.40 -1.97
CA THR A 64 4.36 5.85 -1.82
C THR A 64 3.49 6.45 -2.92
N ALA A 65 2.77 7.54 -2.63
CA ALA A 65 1.95 8.23 -3.63
C ALA A 65 2.80 8.63 -4.87
N GLY A 66 2.29 8.27 -6.05
CA GLY A 66 2.95 8.46 -7.35
C GLY A 66 3.96 7.36 -7.74
N GLU A 67 4.22 6.41 -6.86
CA GLU A 67 5.02 5.21 -7.15
C GLU A 67 4.22 4.22 -8.03
N VAL A 68 4.94 3.50 -8.88
CA VAL A 68 4.35 2.45 -9.73
C VAL A 68 4.47 1.11 -9.01
N VAL A 69 3.34 0.45 -8.82
CA VAL A 69 3.19 -0.84 -8.16
C VAL A 69 2.81 -1.89 -9.22
N GLU A 70 3.31 -3.13 -9.07
CA GLU A 70 3.02 -4.22 -10.00
C GLU A 70 1.94 -5.13 -9.42
N LEU A 71 0.77 -5.14 -10.06
CA LEU A 71 -0.28 -6.13 -9.81
C LEU A 71 -0.04 -7.34 -10.71
N ARG A 72 0.25 -8.47 -10.09
CA ARG A 72 0.38 -9.77 -10.74
C ARG A 72 -0.95 -10.51 -10.66
N LEU A 73 -1.55 -10.75 -11.83
CA LEU A 73 -2.72 -11.59 -12.01
C LEU A 73 -2.27 -12.93 -12.53
N GLU A 74 -2.62 -13.99 -11.83
CA GLU A 74 -2.30 -15.36 -12.21
C GLU A 74 -3.59 -16.07 -12.61
N LEU A 75 -3.63 -16.53 -13.86
CA LEU A 75 -4.74 -17.24 -14.44
C LEU A 75 -4.36 -18.70 -14.63
N GLU A 76 -5.17 -19.59 -14.09
CA GLU A 76 -4.94 -21.03 -14.13
C GLU A 76 -6.14 -21.71 -14.78
N ASN A 77 -5.90 -22.46 -15.86
CA ASN A 77 -6.89 -23.39 -16.38
C ASN A 77 -6.70 -24.75 -15.73
N ARG A 78 -7.61 -25.18 -14.86
CA ARG A 78 -7.56 -26.48 -14.20
C ARG A 78 -8.16 -27.62 -15.02
N SER A 79 -8.58 -27.35 -16.24
CA SER A 79 -9.19 -28.34 -17.12
C SER A 79 -8.27 -28.81 -18.26
N LEU A 80 -8.55 -30.01 -18.74
CA LEU A 80 -7.94 -30.57 -19.96
C LEU A 80 -8.50 -29.94 -21.25
N LEU A 81 -9.58 -29.16 -21.15
CA LEU A 81 -10.14 -28.43 -22.29
C LEU A 81 -9.45 -27.07 -22.41
N PRO A 82 -9.03 -26.65 -23.61
CA PRO A 82 -8.52 -25.30 -23.80
C PRO A 82 -9.65 -24.28 -23.61
N VAL A 83 -9.30 -23.11 -23.10
CA VAL A 83 -10.19 -21.97 -23.03
C VAL A 83 -9.78 -20.98 -24.11
N PRO A 84 -10.47 -20.96 -25.26
CA PRO A 84 -10.02 -20.24 -26.45
C PRO A 84 -9.98 -18.73 -26.23
N ARG A 85 -10.86 -18.21 -25.35
CA ARG A 85 -10.92 -16.79 -25.04
C ARG A 85 -11.35 -16.58 -23.60
N VAL A 86 -10.42 -16.05 -22.81
CA VAL A 86 -10.63 -15.52 -21.47
C VAL A 86 -10.45 -14.02 -21.53
N LEU A 87 -11.43 -13.30 -20.96
CA LEU A 87 -11.38 -11.87 -20.75
C LEU A 87 -11.16 -11.60 -19.27
N VAL A 88 -10.11 -10.85 -18.97
CA VAL A 88 -9.76 -10.46 -17.59
C VAL A 88 -9.87 -8.96 -17.46
N ALA A 89 -10.89 -8.51 -16.74
CA ALA A 89 -11.07 -7.13 -16.37
C ALA A 89 -10.74 -6.95 -14.89
N ASN A 90 -9.88 -5.99 -14.58
CA ASN A 90 -9.65 -5.54 -13.21
C ASN A 90 -10.52 -4.30 -12.94
N GLY A 91 -11.23 -4.31 -11.81
CA GLY A 91 -11.91 -3.12 -11.30
C GLY A 91 -10.93 -1.99 -11.01
N ALA A 92 -11.43 -0.76 -11.01
CA ALA A 92 -10.65 0.39 -10.58
C ALA A 92 -10.26 0.24 -9.10
N ALA A 93 -9.06 0.70 -8.73
CA ALA A 93 -8.63 0.75 -7.34
C ALA A 93 -9.62 1.60 -6.53
N ARG A 94 -10.25 1.01 -5.52
CA ARG A 94 -11.23 1.71 -4.69
C ARG A 94 -10.60 2.07 -3.33
N PRO A 95 -10.66 3.34 -2.89
CA PRO A 95 -10.28 3.69 -1.53
C PRO A 95 -11.26 3.05 -0.53
N GLU A 96 -10.72 2.51 0.56
CA GLU A 96 -11.49 1.85 1.63
C GLU A 96 -12.34 2.85 2.43
N ASP A 97 -11.80 4.05 2.65
CA ASP A 97 -12.48 5.15 3.35
C ASP A 97 -13.47 5.84 2.38
N GLY A 98 -14.72 5.35 2.38
CA GLY A 98 -15.76 5.61 1.38
C GLY A 98 -16.29 7.04 1.17
N GLU A 99 -15.52 8.09 1.38
CA GLU A 99 -15.92 9.51 1.20
C GLU A 99 -15.16 10.22 0.08
N GLY A 100 -14.90 9.49 -1.01
CA GLY A 100 -14.41 10.04 -2.26
C GLY A 100 -15.52 10.29 -3.27
N THR A 101 -16.48 11.18 -3.01
CA THR A 101 -17.30 11.83 -4.06
C THR A 101 -16.42 12.81 -4.85
N GLY A 102 -15.37 12.28 -5.46
CA GLY A 102 -14.47 12.98 -6.35
C GLY A 102 -14.61 12.39 -7.74
N THR A 103 -15.46 12.99 -8.56
CA THR A 103 -15.49 12.85 -10.03
C THR A 103 -14.23 13.47 -10.66
N GLY A 104 -13.04 13.22 -10.11
CA GLY A 104 -11.80 13.89 -10.51
C GLY A 104 -10.62 12.93 -10.51
N ASP A 105 -10.22 12.52 -11.71
CA ASP A 105 -8.89 12.11 -12.18
C ASP A 105 -8.04 11.07 -11.42
N GLY A 106 -8.48 10.56 -10.27
CA GLY A 106 -7.80 9.49 -9.54
C GLY A 106 -8.20 8.07 -9.96
N ALA A 107 -9.19 7.93 -10.84
CA ALA A 107 -9.72 6.65 -11.33
C ALA A 107 -8.98 6.13 -12.58
N ALA A 108 -7.71 6.50 -12.77
CA ALA A 108 -6.92 6.11 -13.93
C ALA A 108 -6.31 4.70 -13.86
N ALA A 109 -6.77 3.84 -12.94
CA ALA A 109 -6.70 2.40 -13.17
C ALA A 109 -7.84 2.04 -14.15
N GLY A 110 -7.73 2.52 -15.39
CA GLY A 110 -8.68 2.22 -16.45
C GLY A 110 -8.90 0.71 -16.51
N GLN A 111 -10.16 0.29 -16.58
CA GLN A 111 -10.56 -1.11 -16.68
C GLN A 111 -9.83 -1.74 -17.86
N ARG A 112 -8.69 -2.37 -17.58
CA ARG A 112 -7.87 -3.03 -18.60
C ARG A 112 -8.44 -4.41 -18.82
N VAL A 113 -8.78 -4.65 -20.07
CA VAL A 113 -9.39 -5.87 -20.57
C VAL A 113 -8.33 -6.62 -21.37
N THR A 114 -7.83 -7.72 -20.83
CA THR A 114 -6.90 -8.59 -21.56
C THR A 114 -7.69 -9.75 -22.16
N TYR A 115 -7.52 -9.98 -23.47
CA TYR A 115 -8.04 -11.17 -24.16
C TYR A 115 -6.90 -12.14 -24.36
N LEU A 116 -7.07 -13.39 -23.93
CA LEU A 116 -6.06 -14.43 -24.14
C LEU A 116 -6.72 -15.81 -24.29
N GLY A 117 -6.07 -16.68 -25.05
CA GLY A 117 -6.37 -18.11 -25.06
C GLY A 117 -5.53 -18.83 -24.02
N LEU A 118 -6.14 -19.72 -23.25
CA LEU A 118 -5.49 -20.48 -22.18
C LEU A 118 -5.53 -21.97 -22.55
N GLY A 119 -4.35 -22.58 -22.71
CA GLY A 119 -4.23 -23.99 -23.07
C GLY A 119 -4.73 -24.93 -21.96
N PRO A 120 -4.82 -26.25 -22.23
CA PRO A 120 -5.11 -27.26 -21.20
C PRO A 120 -4.08 -27.20 -20.08
N LEU A 121 -4.53 -27.22 -18.82
CA LEU A 121 -3.65 -27.20 -17.64
C LEU A 121 -2.60 -26.06 -17.64
N ALA A 122 -2.89 -24.97 -18.36
CA ALA A 122 -1.95 -23.89 -18.57
C ALA A 122 -2.13 -22.79 -17.52
N THR A 123 -1.01 -22.20 -17.11
CA THR A 123 -0.97 -21.01 -16.27
C THR A 123 -0.45 -19.84 -17.09
N PHE A 124 -1.12 -18.69 -16.96
CA PHE A 124 -0.72 -17.43 -17.57
C PHE A 124 -0.60 -16.33 -16.51
N ILE A 125 0.48 -15.55 -16.58
CA ILE A 125 0.74 -14.47 -15.63
C ILE A 125 0.67 -13.15 -16.38
N ASP A 126 -0.30 -12.31 -16.00
CA ASP A 126 -0.45 -10.93 -16.48
C ASP A 126 0.11 -9.97 -15.43
N ARG A 127 1.05 -9.11 -15.83
CA ARG A 127 1.70 -8.13 -14.95
C ARG A 127 1.24 -6.74 -15.32
N ARG A 128 0.52 -6.08 -14.42
CA ARG A 128 -0.07 -4.76 -14.64
C ARG A 128 0.60 -3.73 -13.76
N ARG A 129 1.05 -2.64 -14.38
CA ARG A 129 1.56 -1.46 -13.65
C ARG A 129 0.39 -0.57 -13.25
N ILE A 130 0.29 -0.29 -11.95
CA ILE A 130 -0.71 0.58 -11.35
C ILE A 130 0.02 1.74 -10.68
N ARG A 131 -0.49 2.95 -10.85
CA ARG A 131 0.02 4.16 -10.17
C ARG A 131 -1.14 4.81 -9.42
N LEU A 132 -0.91 5.09 -8.15
CA LEU A 132 -1.88 5.76 -7.27
C LEU A 132 -1.26 7.06 -6.79
N ASP A 133 -1.84 8.19 -7.20
CA ASP A 133 -1.30 9.52 -6.89
C ASP A 133 -1.76 10.07 -5.53
N ARG A 134 -2.70 9.40 -4.86
CA ARG A 134 -3.22 9.81 -3.56
C ARG A 134 -2.91 8.77 -2.49
N ARG A 135 -2.62 9.25 -1.27
CA ARG A 135 -2.46 8.39 -0.10
C ARG A 135 -3.80 7.78 0.30
N GLY A 136 -3.75 6.61 0.92
CA GLY A 136 -4.94 5.91 1.41
C GLY A 136 -4.78 4.40 1.35
N ARG A 137 -5.77 3.69 1.88
CA ARG A 137 -5.89 2.23 1.74
C ARG A 137 -6.74 1.93 0.53
N TYR A 138 -6.21 1.09 -0.36
CA TYR A 138 -6.86 0.74 -1.62
C TYR A 138 -7.10 -0.76 -1.68
N ARG A 139 -8.28 -1.13 -2.18
CA ARG A 139 -8.57 -2.50 -2.63
C ARG A 139 -8.49 -2.54 -4.15
N LEU A 140 -7.65 -3.41 -4.68
CA LEU A 140 -7.41 -3.54 -6.11
C LEU A 140 -8.31 -4.62 -6.71
N GLY A 141 -9.60 -4.32 -6.85
CA GLY A 141 -10.58 -5.25 -7.43
C GLY A 141 -11.99 -4.66 -7.51
N PRO A 142 -13.02 -5.45 -7.83
CA PRO A 142 -13.02 -6.90 -8.03
C PRO A 142 -12.42 -7.31 -9.39
N ILE A 143 -11.88 -8.53 -9.47
CA ILE A 143 -11.43 -9.11 -10.72
C ILE A 143 -12.58 -9.85 -11.38
N VAL A 144 -12.77 -9.60 -12.65
CA VAL A 144 -13.82 -10.19 -13.45
C VAL A 144 -13.16 -11.06 -14.51
N VAL A 145 -13.50 -12.34 -14.48
CA VAL A 145 -13.10 -13.31 -15.48
C VAL A 145 -14.34 -13.64 -16.32
N GLU A 146 -14.24 -13.49 -17.63
CA GLU A 146 -15.28 -13.88 -18.57
C GLU A 146 -14.69 -14.95 -19.49
N ALA A 147 -15.25 -16.16 -19.42
CA ALA A 147 -14.90 -17.26 -20.29
C ALA A 147 -15.87 -17.30 -21.46
N GLN A 148 -15.34 -17.50 -22.66
CA GLN A 148 -16.11 -17.61 -23.90
C GLN A 148 -15.82 -18.96 -24.58
N ASP A 149 -16.85 -19.54 -25.18
CA ASP A 149 -16.74 -20.80 -25.94
C ASP A 149 -16.02 -20.60 -27.30
N PRO A 150 -15.61 -21.69 -27.98
CA PRO A 150 -14.91 -21.60 -29.26
C PRO A 150 -15.70 -20.93 -30.40
N LEU A 151 -17.04 -21.03 -30.40
CA LEU A 151 -17.91 -20.41 -31.40
C LEU A 151 -18.31 -18.98 -31.02
N GLY A 152 -18.04 -18.58 -29.78
CA GLY A 152 -18.27 -17.24 -29.27
C GLY A 152 -19.72 -16.90 -28.93
N ILE A 153 -20.59 -17.91 -28.82
CA ILE A 153 -22.04 -17.82 -28.60
C ILE A 153 -22.36 -17.54 -27.12
N PHE A 154 -21.72 -18.26 -26.22
CA PHE A 154 -21.93 -18.16 -24.78
C PHE A 154 -20.75 -17.48 -24.11
N ARG A 155 -21.08 -16.52 -23.23
CA ARG A 155 -20.11 -15.81 -22.40
C ARG A 155 -20.56 -15.92 -20.97
N ILE A 156 -19.75 -16.55 -20.13
CA ILE A 156 -20.05 -16.71 -18.72
C ILE A 156 -19.08 -15.86 -17.94
N ARG A 157 -19.63 -14.84 -17.27
CA ARG A 157 -18.88 -13.92 -16.42
C ARG A 157 -18.90 -14.41 -14.99
N ARG A 158 -17.72 -14.50 -14.37
CA ARG A 158 -17.52 -14.81 -12.97
C ARG A 158 -16.74 -13.68 -12.30
N VAL A 159 -17.26 -13.21 -11.17
CA VAL A 159 -16.52 -12.28 -10.31
C VAL A 159 -15.65 -13.09 -9.37
N VAL A 160 -14.37 -12.79 -9.35
CA VAL A 160 -13.38 -13.37 -8.45
C VAL A 160 -13.10 -12.32 -7.38
N HIS A 161 -13.44 -12.64 -6.13
CA HIS A 161 -13.19 -11.79 -4.96
C HIS A 161 -11.72 -11.82 -4.52
N ALA A 162 -10.80 -11.68 -5.48
CA ALA A 162 -9.39 -11.46 -5.22
C ALA A 162 -9.16 -9.94 -5.23
N GLU A 163 -9.20 -9.34 -4.04
CA GLU A 163 -9.06 -7.90 -3.83
C GLU A 163 -7.83 -7.63 -2.96
N PRO A 164 -6.60 -7.70 -3.51
CA PRO A 164 -5.42 -7.44 -2.71
C PRO A 164 -5.44 -5.99 -2.20
N GLU A 165 -5.03 -5.84 -0.95
CA GLU A 165 -4.95 -4.55 -0.26
C GLU A 165 -3.60 -3.89 -0.50
N LEU A 166 -3.62 -2.57 -0.72
CA LEU A 166 -2.44 -1.76 -0.92
C LEU A 166 -2.55 -0.48 -0.10
N THR A 167 -1.61 -0.26 0.82
CA THR A 167 -1.51 0.98 1.59
C THR A 167 -0.58 1.97 0.88
N VAL A 168 -1.12 3.10 0.45
CA VAL A 168 -0.35 4.16 -0.18
C VAL A 168 -0.06 5.25 0.86
N TYR A 169 1.22 5.41 1.21
CA TYR A 169 1.71 6.48 2.07
C TYR A 169 1.87 7.79 1.29
N PRO A 170 1.77 8.96 1.96
CA PRO A 170 2.06 10.23 1.32
C PRO A 170 3.50 10.28 0.82
N ARG A 171 3.72 10.96 -0.32
CA ARG A 171 5.07 11.21 -0.82
C ARG A 171 5.79 12.17 0.12
N PRO A 172 6.94 11.80 0.73
CA PRO A 172 7.68 12.70 1.60
C PRO A 172 8.20 13.90 0.82
N ALA A 173 7.97 15.11 1.33
CA ALA A 173 8.60 16.30 0.77
C ALA A 173 10.12 16.25 0.99
N PRO A 174 10.93 16.74 0.03
CA PRO A 174 12.38 16.79 0.19
C PRO A 174 12.77 17.83 1.26
N VAL A 175 13.15 17.35 2.44
CA VAL A 175 13.67 18.20 3.53
C VAL A 175 15.19 18.07 3.59
N ARG A 176 15.90 19.14 3.20
CA ARG A 176 17.38 19.20 3.17
C ARG A 176 17.97 19.42 4.55
N GLU A 177 17.46 20.41 5.27
CA GLU A 177 17.95 20.78 6.59
C GLU A 177 16.78 21.11 7.51
N LEU A 178 16.87 20.61 8.74
CA LEU A 178 16.02 21.00 9.85
C LEU A 178 16.94 21.64 10.88
N PRO A 179 16.91 22.98 11.05
CA PRO A 179 17.74 23.68 12.02
C PRO A 179 17.19 23.46 13.43
N ILE A 180 17.19 22.21 13.88
CA ILE A 180 16.72 21.81 15.19
C ILE A 180 17.95 21.68 16.08
N VAL A 181 18.05 22.58 17.05
CA VAL A 181 19.14 22.58 18.04
C VAL A 181 18.81 21.55 19.12
N PRO A 182 19.72 20.61 19.46
CA PRO A 182 19.52 19.68 20.56
C PRO A 182 19.34 20.42 21.88
N ARG A 183 18.26 20.13 22.60
CA ARG A 183 17.88 20.82 23.85
C ARG A 183 17.88 19.93 25.09
N GLN A 184 18.25 18.65 24.99
CA GLN A 184 18.24 17.72 26.12
C GLN A 184 19.63 17.08 26.35
N PRO A 185 20.13 17.03 27.61
CA PRO A 185 21.45 16.49 27.98
C PRO A 185 21.56 14.96 27.94
N PHE A 186 20.46 14.27 27.67
CA PHE A 186 20.38 12.82 27.79
C PHE A 186 20.01 12.27 26.42
N GLY A 187 20.97 11.62 25.76
CA GLY A 187 20.67 11.07 24.46
C GLY A 187 21.65 10.07 23.90
N ARG A 188 21.47 9.75 22.61
CA ARG A 188 22.31 8.78 21.89
C ARG A 188 23.31 9.43 20.94
N GLN A 189 23.22 10.73 20.68
CA GLN A 189 24.04 11.38 19.64
C GLN A 189 25.24 12.13 20.22
N PRO A 190 26.45 11.95 19.67
CA PRO A 190 27.61 12.71 20.09
C PRO A 190 27.39 14.21 19.81
N THR A 191 27.54 15.04 20.83
CA THR A 191 27.48 16.50 20.71
C THR A 191 28.84 17.12 21.04
N ARG A 192 29.18 18.24 20.40
CA ARG A 192 30.38 19.02 20.74
C ARG A 192 30.10 20.09 21.81
N ILE A 193 28.84 20.25 22.19
CA ILE A 193 28.41 21.25 23.16
C ILE A 193 28.64 20.69 24.56
N ARG A 194 29.67 21.20 25.25
CA ARG A 194 30.09 20.76 26.60
C ARG A 194 29.04 20.95 27.70
N ALA A 195 27.97 21.71 27.45
CA ALA A 195 26.86 21.90 28.38
C ALA A 195 25.96 20.66 28.53
N TRP A 196 26.10 19.66 27.64
CA TRP A 196 25.30 18.43 27.62
C TRP A 196 26.14 17.20 27.98
N GLN A 197 26.93 17.30 29.06
CA GLN A 197 27.62 16.14 29.64
C GLN A 197 26.60 15.29 30.38
N ASP A 198 26.54 13.99 30.06
CA ASP A 198 25.73 13.04 30.81
C ASP A 198 26.51 12.62 32.08
N PRO A 199 26.12 13.07 33.29
CA PRO A 199 26.85 12.77 34.51
C PRO A 199 26.82 11.26 34.88
N SER A 200 25.93 10.49 34.24
CA SER A 200 25.77 9.05 34.47
C SER A 200 26.66 8.18 33.57
N SER A 201 27.18 8.75 32.47
CA SER A 201 28.01 8.03 31.49
C SER A 201 29.47 8.46 31.58
N LEU A 202 30.23 7.84 32.49
CA LEU A 202 31.68 8.04 32.60
C LEU A 202 32.39 7.37 31.41
N ASN A 203 33.05 8.17 30.57
CA ASN A 203 33.71 7.71 29.35
C ASN A 203 35.19 7.40 29.59
N ASP A 204 35.91 8.30 30.25
CA ASP A 204 37.35 8.14 30.55
C ASP A 204 37.76 8.95 31.78
N VAL A 205 39.00 8.79 32.24
CA VAL A 205 39.61 9.57 33.31
C VAL A 205 40.99 10.06 32.87
N ARG A 206 41.22 11.37 32.94
CA ARG A 206 42.50 12.00 32.52
C ARG A 206 43.13 12.88 33.60
N PRO A 207 44.43 13.21 33.51
CA PRO A 207 45.06 14.17 34.41
C PRO A 207 44.35 15.54 34.38
N PHE A 208 44.22 16.14 35.56
CA PHE A 208 43.64 17.46 35.76
C PHE A 208 44.48 18.52 35.04
N ARG A 209 43.81 19.42 34.33
CA ARG A 209 44.41 20.61 33.74
C ARG A 209 43.79 21.86 34.34
N PRO A 210 44.56 22.95 34.50
CA PRO A 210 44.01 24.24 34.92
C PRO A 210 42.83 24.65 34.03
N GLY A 211 41.66 24.88 34.64
CA GLY A 211 40.40 25.17 33.95
C GLY A 211 39.37 24.03 34.00
N ASP A 212 39.75 22.83 34.45
CA ASP A 212 38.80 21.73 34.68
C ASP A 212 37.93 21.96 35.93
N ASN A 213 36.69 21.48 35.91
CA ASN A 213 35.74 21.63 37.02
C ASN A 213 36.18 20.76 38.23
N PRO A 214 36.47 21.36 39.40
CA PRO A 214 36.90 20.60 40.59
C PRO A 214 35.86 19.57 41.07
N LYS A 215 34.57 19.77 40.76
CA LYS A 215 33.50 18.81 41.11
C LYS A 215 33.64 17.47 40.39
N HIS A 216 34.38 17.42 39.29
CA HIS A 216 34.56 16.21 38.49
C HIS A 216 35.85 15.45 38.84
N ILE A 217 36.56 15.86 39.90
CA ILE A 217 37.78 15.17 40.36
C ILE A 217 37.42 13.75 40.84
N HIS A 218 38.17 12.77 40.33
CA HIS A 218 38.04 11.38 40.75
C HIS A 218 38.89 11.11 41.99
N TRP A 219 38.42 11.55 43.16
CA TRP A 219 39.16 11.49 44.44
C TRP A 219 39.80 10.14 44.75
N LYS A 220 39.11 9.03 44.49
CA LYS A 220 39.64 7.68 44.75
C LYS A 220 40.85 7.32 43.87
N LEU A 221 40.90 7.84 42.64
CA LEU A 221 42.01 7.57 41.72
C LEU A 221 43.16 8.52 42.04
N SER A 222 42.85 9.79 42.31
CA SER A 222 43.83 10.78 42.73
C SER A 222 44.53 10.44 44.04
N ALA A 223 43.80 9.92 45.02
CA ALA A 223 44.39 9.46 46.28
C ALA A 223 45.35 8.26 46.09
N ARG A 224 45.15 7.44 45.04
CA ARG A 224 45.97 6.26 44.77
C ARG A 224 47.28 6.58 44.04
N PHE A 225 47.24 7.55 43.13
CA PHE A 225 48.38 7.88 42.26
C PHE A 225 49.11 9.17 42.64
N GLY A 226 48.58 9.95 43.58
CA GLY A 226 49.19 11.20 44.07
C GLY A 226 48.93 12.43 43.19
N ASP A 227 48.45 12.22 41.96
CA ASP A 227 48.11 13.28 41.02
C ASP A 227 46.58 13.49 40.89
N LEU A 228 46.15 14.71 40.52
CA LEU A 228 44.74 15.01 40.29
C LEU A 228 44.25 14.44 38.96
N TYR A 229 43.13 13.72 38.99
CA TYR A 229 42.47 13.11 37.84
C TYR A 229 41.02 13.58 37.77
N VAL A 230 40.52 13.83 36.56
CA VAL A 230 39.17 14.32 36.28
C VAL A 230 38.40 13.31 35.45
N LYS A 231 37.14 13.08 35.82
CA LYS A 231 36.19 12.25 35.06
C LYS A 231 35.79 12.98 33.78
N GLU A 232 35.96 12.33 32.64
CA GLU A 232 35.37 12.75 31.36
C GLU A 232 34.05 12.02 31.13
N PHE A 233 32.98 12.79 30.98
CA PHE A 233 31.64 12.29 30.71
C PHE A 233 31.38 12.26 29.20
N ASP A 234 30.60 11.28 28.76
CA ASP A 234 30.16 11.21 27.37
C ASP A 234 29.25 12.42 27.05
N LEU A 235 29.46 13.01 25.87
CA LEU A 235 28.69 14.15 25.40
C LEU A 235 27.59 13.63 24.49
N ARG A 236 26.45 13.25 25.07
CA ARG A 236 25.30 12.79 24.29
C ARG A 236 24.11 13.72 24.39
N ALA A 237 23.47 13.99 23.26
CA ALA A 237 22.21 14.72 23.21
C ALA A 237 21.18 13.93 22.39
N THR A 238 19.91 14.02 22.77
CA THR A 238 18.77 13.55 21.97
C THR A 238 17.90 14.74 21.65
N THR A 239 17.18 14.65 20.54
CA THR A 239 16.15 15.63 20.19
C THR A 239 14.90 14.87 19.83
N ASP A 240 13.83 15.15 20.58
CA ASP A 240 12.51 14.63 20.28
C ASP A 240 11.79 15.60 19.33
N ILE A 241 11.35 15.09 18.19
CA ILE A 241 10.59 15.86 17.19
C ILE A 241 9.15 15.36 17.22
N VAL A 242 8.23 16.27 17.58
CA VAL A 242 6.78 16.02 17.50
C VAL A 242 6.19 16.88 16.38
N VAL A 243 5.50 16.24 15.44
CA VAL A 243 4.86 16.92 14.30
C VAL A 243 3.35 16.97 14.52
N PHE A 244 2.78 18.17 14.51
CA PHE A 244 1.34 18.39 14.58
C PHE A 244 0.82 18.90 13.23
N ILE A 245 -0.28 18.32 12.78
CA ILE A 245 -0.98 18.73 11.56
C ILE A 245 -2.41 19.08 11.95
N ASP A 246 -2.86 20.29 11.59
CA ASP A 246 -4.25 20.68 11.75
C ASP A 246 -5.08 20.06 10.60
N LEU A 247 -5.98 19.15 10.94
CA LEU A 247 -6.85 18.47 9.97
C LEU A 247 -8.26 19.09 9.91
N ASP A 248 -8.51 20.24 10.56
CA ASP A 248 -9.80 20.94 10.45
C ASP A 248 -10.02 21.43 9.02
N ARG A 249 -11.12 21.00 8.39
CA ARG A 249 -11.48 21.37 7.03
C ARG A 249 -11.63 22.88 6.82
N ARG A 250 -11.92 23.65 7.88
CA ARG A 250 -12.15 25.10 7.83
C ARG A 250 -10.89 25.92 7.55
N VAL A 251 -9.72 25.43 7.96
CA VAL A 251 -8.43 26.13 7.78
C VAL A 251 -7.70 25.68 6.50
N GLN A 252 -8.26 24.69 5.81
CA GLN A 252 -7.64 24.03 4.68
C GLN A 252 -8.27 24.51 3.37
N ALA A 253 -7.42 24.89 2.42
CA ALA A 253 -7.80 25.31 1.07
C ALA A 253 -7.45 24.26 0.01
N GLY A 254 -8.18 24.30 -1.10
CA GLY A 254 -7.99 23.42 -2.26
C GLY A 254 -8.69 22.06 -2.15
N GLN A 255 -8.63 21.28 -3.22
CA GLN A 255 -9.24 19.95 -3.31
C GLN A 255 -8.26 18.94 -3.92
N GLY A 256 -8.50 17.65 -3.64
CA GLY A 256 -7.70 16.56 -4.20
C GLY A 256 -6.23 16.60 -3.79
N ALA A 257 -5.36 16.11 -4.68
CA ALA A 257 -3.92 15.97 -4.47
C ALA A 257 -3.19 17.32 -4.27
N ALA A 258 -3.77 18.42 -4.75
CA ALA A 258 -3.21 19.76 -4.63
C ALA A 258 -3.71 20.53 -3.39
N SER A 259 -4.48 19.89 -2.51
CA SER A 259 -4.98 20.54 -1.29
C SER A 259 -3.87 20.81 -0.28
N THR A 260 -4.06 21.87 0.51
CA THR A 260 -3.17 22.23 1.61
C THR A 260 -3.00 21.11 2.65
N VAL A 261 -4.03 20.28 2.87
CA VAL A 261 -3.94 19.08 3.71
C VAL A 261 -2.92 18.07 3.17
N GLU A 262 -2.99 17.76 1.87
CA GLU A 262 -2.04 16.82 1.23
C GLU A 262 -0.62 17.36 1.30
N ALA A 263 -0.43 18.67 1.07
CA ALA A 263 0.87 19.32 1.18
C ALA A 263 1.41 19.28 2.62
N ALA A 264 0.59 19.57 3.63
CA ALA A 264 0.98 19.50 5.04
C ALA A 264 1.38 18.08 5.45
N ILE A 265 0.64 17.07 4.98
CA ILE A 265 0.93 15.66 5.25
C ILE A 265 2.21 15.21 4.53
N SER A 266 2.42 15.65 3.28
CA SER A 266 3.66 15.40 2.54
C SER A 266 4.87 16.02 3.25
N LEU A 267 4.74 17.26 3.75
CA LEU A 267 5.78 17.93 4.52
C LEU A 267 6.06 17.20 5.83
N ALA A 268 5.03 16.84 6.58
CA ALA A 268 5.17 16.09 7.83
C ALA A 268 5.86 14.74 7.62
N ALA A 269 5.51 14.01 6.55
CA ALA A 269 6.19 12.79 6.16
C ALA A 269 7.66 13.05 5.79
N GLY A 270 7.96 14.16 5.11
CA GLY A 270 9.33 14.62 4.83
C GLY A 270 10.16 14.90 6.08
N VAL A 271 9.57 15.60 7.05
CA VAL A 271 10.19 15.90 8.35
C VAL A 271 10.43 14.62 9.14
N ALA A 272 9.44 13.73 9.22
CA ALA A 272 9.57 12.45 9.91
C ALA A 272 10.64 11.55 9.26
N ALA A 273 10.66 11.45 7.93
CA ALA A 273 11.68 10.69 7.21
C ALA A 273 13.08 11.29 7.38
N HIS A 274 13.22 12.61 7.43
CA HIS A 274 14.49 13.26 7.74
C HIS A 274 14.94 12.98 9.19
N ALA A 275 14.03 13.10 10.15
CA ALA A 275 14.28 12.83 11.56
C ALA A 275 14.69 11.36 11.80
N LEU A 276 14.00 10.40 11.18
CA LEU A 276 14.34 8.98 11.28
C LEU A 276 15.73 8.67 10.72
N ARG A 277 16.11 9.26 9.58
CA ARG A 277 17.46 9.09 9.01
C ARG A 277 18.57 9.62 9.92
N GLN A 278 18.26 10.58 10.80
CA GLN A 278 19.20 11.14 11.77
C GLN A 278 19.07 10.52 13.16
N ASP A 279 18.25 9.48 13.36
CA ASP A 279 17.92 8.90 14.67
C ASP A 279 17.38 9.94 15.69
N ARG A 280 16.49 10.84 15.21
CA ARG A 280 15.90 11.98 15.95
C ARG A 280 14.38 11.88 16.14
N LEU A 281 13.75 10.75 15.80
CA LEU A 281 12.30 10.60 15.93
C LEU A 281 11.96 9.66 17.10
N SER A 282 11.37 10.21 18.16
CA SER A 282 10.90 9.43 19.31
C SER A 282 9.40 9.12 19.25
N GLN A 283 8.55 10.03 18.77
CA GLN A 283 7.11 9.81 18.62
C GLN A 283 6.51 10.61 17.45
N ALA A 284 5.51 10.04 16.78
CA ALA A 284 4.64 10.74 15.82
C ALA A 284 3.18 10.60 16.27
N LEU A 285 2.48 11.73 16.45
CA LEU A 285 1.10 11.78 16.91
C LEU A 285 0.22 12.40 15.82
N TRP A 286 -0.96 11.84 15.59
CA TRP A 286 -1.97 12.40 14.70
C TRP A 286 -3.32 12.47 15.41
N GLY A 287 -4.13 13.49 15.11
CA GLY A 287 -5.44 13.67 15.74
C GLY A 287 -6.30 14.71 15.05
N THR A 288 -7.62 14.56 15.17
CA THR A 288 -8.65 15.45 14.61
C THR A 288 -9.15 16.49 15.62
N LYS A 289 -8.66 16.44 16.86
CA LYS A 289 -9.00 17.41 17.91
C LYS A 289 -7.87 18.45 18.00
N PRO A 290 -8.20 19.75 18.18
CA PRO A 290 -7.19 20.75 18.46
C PRO A 290 -6.42 20.33 19.71
N VAL A 291 -5.10 20.20 19.59
CA VAL A 291 -4.23 19.85 20.70
C VAL A 291 -4.19 21.07 21.63
N ARG A 292 -5.03 21.06 22.66
CA ARG A 292 -4.97 22.04 23.76
C ARG A 292 -3.82 21.63 24.67
N GLY A 293 -2.72 22.37 24.59
CA GLY A 293 -1.61 22.31 25.53
C GLY A 293 -0.91 20.95 25.50
N VAL A 294 0.18 20.86 24.73
CA VAL A 294 1.21 19.87 25.05
C VAL A 294 1.85 20.35 26.36
N SER A 295 1.29 19.90 27.49
CA SER A 295 2.07 19.88 28.72
C SER A 295 3.27 18.98 28.42
N ALA A 296 4.47 19.55 28.46
CA ALA A 296 5.68 18.75 28.55
C ALA A 296 5.46 17.80 29.74
N SER A 297 5.16 16.52 29.46
CA SER A 297 5.07 15.53 30.51
C SER A 297 6.47 15.43 31.09
N SER A 298 6.62 16.01 32.27
CA SER A 298 7.81 15.94 33.09
C SER A 298 8.25 14.50 33.22
N ALA A 299 9.57 14.35 33.28
CA ALA A 299 10.23 13.16 33.77
C ALA A 299 9.45 12.56 34.95
N ARG A 300 9.31 11.24 34.91
CA ARG A 300 8.74 10.43 36.00
C ARG A 300 9.27 10.92 37.34
N ASP A 301 8.34 11.26 38.22
CA ASP A 301 8.53 11.28 39.66
C ASP A 301 8.97 9.87 40.10
N ASP A 302 10.21 9.73 40.54
CA ASP A 302 10.61 8.64 41.44
C ASP A 302 10.22 9.05 42.87
N PRO A 303 9.45 8.23 43.61
CA PRO A 303 9.15 8.54 45.00
C PRO A 303 10.41 8.32 45.84
N VAL A 304 10.92 9.43 46.39
CA VAL A 304 11.89 9.40 47.48
C VAL A 304 11.21 8.77 48.70
N HIS A 305 11.61 7.55 49.03
CA HIS A 305 11.45 7.00 50.37
C HIS A 305 12.27 7.84 51.35
N GLN A 306 11.59 8.59 52.22
CA GLN A 306 12.15 9.11 53.47
C GLN A 306 11.70 8.25 54.66
N ALA A 307 12.61 8.16 55.62
CA ALA A 307 12.43 7.87 57.05
C ALA A 307 12.27 6.40 57.49
N GLY A 308 13.40 5.86 57.95
CA GLY A 308 13.54 4.93 59.08
C GLY A 308 14.87 5.27 59.76
#